data_AF-A0A525JWP7-F1
#
_entry.id   AF-A0A525JWP7-F1
#
_cell.length_a   1.000
_cell.length_b   1.000
_cell.length_c   1.000
_cell.angle_alpha   90.00
_cell.angle_beta   90.00
_cell.angle_gamma   90.00
#
_symmetry.space_group_name_H-M   'P 1'
#
loop_
_entity.id
_entity.type
_entity.pdbx_description
1 polymer ?
#
loop_
_entity_poly.entity_id
_entity_poly.type
_entity_poly.pdbx_seq_one_letter_code
_entity_poly.pdbx_strand_id
1 'polypeptide(L)'
;MGMSETCRFPPPWTTVRAKADTYQVQDANGVTLAWIFCRDDEAGYSFGVSRLTADEARRLANGIARLPEFMMQRRGFFQRGGGKRWNPKRPYNVALEDTYIREHWAAIDAICRLNSIPFNATGEKIESGGTWCVYEFAWQMDAILFWHRFQGRWLRGDEFHYPETPKDLPPLRELPRHPL
;
A
#
# COMPACT_ATOMS: atom_id res chain seq x y z
N MET A 1 0.56 28.66 6.40
CA MET A 1 -0.66 28.91 5.60
C MET A 1 -0.96 27.64 4.83
N GLY A 2 -2.07 26.96 5.12
CA GLY A 2 -2.36 25.63 4.60
C GLY A 2 -2.99 25.67 3.22
N MET A 3 -2.48 24.84 2.31
CA MET A 3 -3.25 24.32 1.19
C MET A 3 -3.14 22.80 1.26
N SER A 4 -4.04 22.19 2.05
CA SER A 4 -4.35 20.79 1.82
C SER A 4 -4.95 20.72 0.44
N GLU A 5 -4.23 20.17 -0.55
CA GLU A 5 -4.84 19.80 -1.82
C GLU A 5 -6.01 18.86 -1.50
N THR A 6 -7.21 19.41 -1.62
CA THR A 6 -8.48 18.71 -1.55
C THR A 6 -8.44 17.66 -2.65
N CYS A 7 -8.46 16.37 -2.27
CA CYS A 7 -8.59 15.30 -3.25
C CYS A 7 -9.86 15.58 -4.07
N ARG A 8 -9.69 15.78 -5.38
CA ARG A 8 -10.76 16.25 -6.27
C ARG A 8 -11.98 15.32 -6.28
N PHE A 9 -11.77 14.05 -5.90
CA PHE A 9 -12.78 12.99 -5.81
C PHE A 9 -12.61 12.26 -4.48
N PRO A 10 -13.28 12.68 -3.39
CA PRO A 10 -13.07 12.11 -2.07
C PRO A 10 -13.46 10.62 -2.01
N PRO A 11 -12.65 9.77 -1.34
CA PRO A 11 -13.07 8.42 -0.99
C PRO A 11 -14.18 8.45 0.08
N PRO A 12 -14.96 7.36 0.26
CA PRO A 12 -14.90 6.12 -0.50
C PRO A 12 -15.52 6.27 -1.89
N TRP A 13 -14.94 5.61 -2.89
CA TRP A 13 -15.63 5.43 -4.15
C TRP A 13 -16.47 4.15 -4.08
N THR A 14 -17.65 4.17 -4.69
CA THR A 14 -18.62 3.08 -4.61
C THR A 14 -19.08 2.68 -6.00
N THR A 15 -19.32 1.38 -6.16
CA THR A 15 -19.92 0.84 -7.38
C THR A 15 -21.45 0.83 -7.24
N VAL A 16 -22.14 1.46 -8.17
CA VAL A 16 -23.61 1.50 -8.24
C VAL A 16 -24.08 0.86 -9.53
N ARG A 17 -25.07 -0.03 -9.46
CA ARG A 17 -25.74 -0.54 -10.66
C ARG A 17 -26.83 0.45 -11.07
N ALA A 18 -26.55 1.24 -12.10
CA ALA A 18 -27.45 2.31 -12.54
C ALA A 18 -28.58 1.79 -13.43
N LYS A 19 -28.28 0.81 -14.29
CA LYS A 19 -29.25 0.14 -15.17
C LYS A 19 -28.86 -1.32 -15.34
N ALA A 20 -29.72 -2.12 -15.98
CA ALA A 20 -29.46 -3.53 -16.25
C ALA A 20 -28.13 -3.75 -17.00
N ASP A 21 -27.80 -2.82 -17.89
CA ASP A 21 -26.66 -2.84 -18.81
C ASP A 21 -25.50 -1.91 -18.38
N THR A 22 -25.56 -1.32 -17.17
CA THR A 22 -24.62 -0.25 -16.81
C THR A 22 -24.29 -0.21 -15.32
N TYR A 23 -22.99 -0.23 -15.04
CA TYR A 23 -22.41 0.10 -13.73
C TYR A 23 -21.80 1.50 -13.74
N GLN A 24 -21.90 2.18 -12.61
CA GLN A 24 -21.26 3.45 -12.35
C GLN A 24 -20.30 3.30 -11.18
N VAL A 25 -19.21 4.06 -11.20
CA VAL A 25 -18.39 4.32 -10.02
C VAL A 25 -18.61 5.76 -9.61
N GLN A 26 -18.99 5.97 -8.35
CA GLN A 26 -19.27 7.29 -7.79
C GLN A 26 -18.33 7.59 -6.63
N ASP A 27 -17.93 8.85 -6.47
CA ASP A 27 -17.20 9.29 -5.28
C ASP A 27 -18.12 9.47 -4.05
N ALA A 28 -17.55 9.87 -2.90
CA ALA A 28 -18.32 10.06 -1.67
C ALA A 28 -19.39 11.17 -1.75
N ASN A 29 -19.26 12.09 -2.70
CA ASN A 29 -20.22 13.16 -2.95
C ASN A 29 -21.26 12.76 -4.01
N GLY A 30 -21.22 11.54 -4.53
CA GLY A 30 -22.11 11.05 -5.58
C GLY A 30 -21.72 11.48 -7.00
N VAL A 31 -20.52 12.03 -7.20
CA VAL A 31 -20.02 12.39 -8.54
C VAL A 31 -19.65 11.11 -9.29
N THR A 32 -20.24 10.90 -10.47
CA THR A 32 -19.90 9.75 -11.31
C THR A 32 -18.52 9.92 -11.95
N LEU A 33 -17.61 9.01 -11.62
CA LEU A 33 -16.23 8.99 -12.09
C LEU A 33 -16.04 8.12 -13.33
N ALA A 34 -16.80 7.03 -13.43
CA ALA A 34 -16.71 6.09 -14.54
C ALA A 34 -18.07 5.45 -14.85
N TRP A 35 -18.30 5.19 -16.13
CA TRP A 35 -19.42 4.41 -16.64
C TRP A 35 -18.88 3.14 -17.29
N ILE A 36 -19.37 1.99 -16.84
CA ILE A 36 -18.97 0.69 -17.35
C ILE A 36 -20.21 0.03 -17.93
N PHE A 37 -20.24 -0.06 -19.25
CA PHE A 37 -21.35 -0.69 -19.99
C PHE A 37 -21.11 -2.19 -20.10
N CYS A 38 -22.18 -2.95 -19.84
CA CYS A 38 -22.23 -4.40 -20.03
C CYS A 38 -23.46 -4.80 -20.81
N ARG A 39 -23.39 -5.94 -21.49
CA ARG A 39 -24.55 -6.51 -22.18
C ARG A 39 -24.50 -8.02 -22.06
N ASP A 40 -25.61 -8.59 -21.59
CA ASP A 40 -25.79 -10.03 -21.46
C ASP A 40 -26.62 -10.62 -22.62
N ASP A 41 -27.10 -9.80 -23.56
CA ASP A 41 -27.88 -10.25 -24.73
C ASP A 41 -26.98 -10.68 -25.90
N GLU A 42 -27.00 -11.97 -26.24
CA GLU A 42 -26.34 -12.53 -27.43
C GLU A 42 -27.05 -12.18 -28.76
N ALA A 43 -28.07 -11.32 -28.75
CA ALA A 43 -28.91 -11.06 -29.92
C ALA A 43 -28.23 -10.09 -30.93
N GLY A 44 -27.42 -10.68 -31.83
CA GLY A 44 -27.65 -10.48 -33.27
C GLY A 44 -26.96 -9.34 -34.01
N TYR A 45 -25.93 -8.68 -33.47
CA TYR A 45 -25.08 -7.77 -34.27
C TYR A 45 -23.60 -7.88 -33.89
N SER A 46 -22.83 -8.64 -34.68
CA SER A 46 -21.38 -8.71 -34.63
C SER A 46 -20.76 -7.60 -35.46
N PHE A 47 -20.48 -6.44 -34.86
CA PHE A 47 -19.51 -5.50 -35.41
C PHE A 47 -18.63 -4.93 -34.29
N GLY A 48 -17.47 -5.56 -34.11
CA GLY A 48 -16.21 -4.85 -33.83
C GLY A 48 -15.85 -4.45 -32.41
N VAL A 49 -16.66 -4.71 -31.37
CA VAL A 49 -16.29 -4.32 -29.99
C VAL A 49 -16.46 -5.51 -29.05
N SER A 50 -15.36 -5.95 -28.43
CA SER A 50 -15.42 -6.90 -27.30
C SER A 50 -16.31 -6.28 -26.21
N ARG A 51 -17.46 -6.91 -25.93
CA ARG A 51 -18.43 -6.43 -24.93
C ARG A 51 -18.19 -7.15 -23.62
N LEU A 52 -18.29 -6.41 -22.52
CA LEU A 52 -18.22 -6.95 -21.17
C LEU A 52 -19.55 -7.60 -20.80
N THR A 53 -19.50 -8.78 -20.21
CA THR A 53 -20.62 -9.35 -19.44
C THR A 53 -20.90 -8.51 -18.20
N ALA A 54 -22.09 -8.64 -17.60
CA ALA A 54 -22.41 -7.93 -16.37
C ALA A 54 -21.45 -8.24 -15.22
N ASP A 55 -20.95 -9.48 -15.11
CA ASP A 55 -19.98 -9.83 -14.07
C ASP A 55 -18.60 -9.21 -14.33
N GLU A 56 -18.14 -9.18 -15.57
CA GLU A 56 -16.87 -8.52 -15.93
C GLU A 56 -16.92 -7.01 -15.68
N ALA A 57 -18.02 -6.36 -16.07
CA ALA A 57 -18.23 -4.94 -15.79
C ALA A 57 -18.30 -4.64 -14.29
N ARG A 58 -18.97 -5.50 -13.52
CA ARG A 58 -19.02 -5.39 -12.06
C ARG A 58 -17.62 -5.50 -11.44
N ARG A 59 -16.80 -6.45 -11.90
CA ARG A 59 -15.42 -6.63 -11.43
C ARG A 59 -14.55 -5.41 -11.75
N LEU A 60 -14.65 -4.88 -12.97
CA LEU A 60 -13.93 -3.66 -13.38
C LEU A 60 -14.36 -2.45 -12.55
N ALA A 61 -15.67 -2.25 -12.36
CA ALA A 61 -16.19 -1.15 -11.56
C ALA A 61 -15.69 -1.23 -10.10
N ASN A 62 -15.69 -2.44 -9.50
CA ASN A 62 -15.14 -2.65 -8.16
C ASN A 62 -13.63 -2.41 -8.08
N GLY A 63 -12.87 -2.76 -9.13
CA GLY A 63 -11.44 -2.44 -9.22
C GLY A 63 -11.20 -0.93 -9.24
N ILE A 64 -11.97 -0.19 -10.05
CA ILE A 64 -11.91 1.28 -10.14
C ILE A 64 -12.31 1.93 -8.81
N ALA A 65 -13.35 1.44 -8.14
CA ALA A 65 -13.80 1.95 -6.84
C ALA A 65 -12.74 1.81 -5.73
N ARG A 66 -11.77 0.90 -5.91
CA ARG A 66 -10.62 0.72 -5.01
C ARG A 66 -9.40 1.55 -5.38
N LEU A 67 -9.41 2.27 -6.50
CA LEU A 67 -8.31 3.14 -6.89
C LEU A 67 -7.92 4.16 -5.82
N PRO A 68 -8.82 4.76 -5.03
CA PRO A 68 -8.40 5.60 -3.92
C PRO A 68 -7.54 4.86 -2.91
N GLU A 69 -7.80 3.58 -2.64
CA GLU A 69 -6.99 2.76 -1.75
C GLU A 69 -5.55 2.58 -2.28
N PHE A 70 -5.39 2.54 -3.61
CA PHE A 70 -4.10 2.38 -4.29
C PHE A 70 -3.39 3.72 -4.60
N MET A 71 -4.16 4.76 -4.95
CA MET A 71 -3.69 6.10 -5.35
C MET A 71 -3.49 7.02 -4.16
N MET A 72 -4.19 6.79 -3.05
CA MET A 72 -3.68 7.20 -1.75
C MET A 72 -2.44 6.34 -1.49
N GLN A 73 -1.32 6.69 -2.13
CA GLN A 73 0.00 6.59 -1.48
C GLN A 73 -0.26 7.01 -0.04
N ARG A 74 -0.22 6.06 0.90
CA ARG A 74 -0.48 6.30 2.33
C ARG A 74 0.20 7.62 2.69
N ARG A 75 -0.56 8.73 2.79
CA ARG A 75 -0.01 10.08 2.92
C ARG A 75 0.95 10.06 4.11
N GLY A 76 2.24 10.12 3.81
CA GLY A 76 3.30 9.83 4.77
C GLY A 76 4.67 9.63 4.13
N PHE A 77 4.89 10.14 2.92
CA PHE A 77 6.24 10.43 2.46
C PHE A 77 6.69 11.69 3.20
N PHE A 78 7.13 11.53 4.44
CA PHE A 78 7.86 12.59 5.13
C PHE A 78 9.27 12.62 4.54
N GLN A 79 9.74 13.82 4.18
CA GLN A 79 11.12 14.04 3.77
C GLN A 79 12.09 13.49 4.83
N ARG A 80 13.32 13.17 4.41
CA ARG A 80 14.46 12.67 5.20
C ARG A 80 14.93 13.63 6.32
N GLY A 81 14.05 14.21 7.12
CA GLY A 81 14.41 15.27 8.06
C GLY A 81 13.47 15.38 9.27
N GLY A 82 14.03 15.06 10.44
CA GLY A 82 13.80 15.76 11.71
C GLY A 82 12.35 15.99 12.14
N GLY A 83 11.61 14.92 12.43
CA GLY A 83 10.35 14.99 13.18
C GLY A 83 10.53 14.68 14.67
N LYS A 84 9.49 14.90 15.49
CA LYS A 84 9.43 14.36 16.87
C LYS A 84 9.64 12.84 16.79
N ARG A 85 10.60 12.33 17.57
CA ARG A 85 11.08 10.93 17.55
C ARG A 85 9.98 9.87 17.65
N TRP A 86 8.86 10.17 18.30
CA TRP A 86 7.77 9.22 18.52
C TRP A 86 6.43 9.79 18.10
N ASN A 87 5.86 9.24 17.03
CA ASN A 87 4.52 9.55 16.56
C ASN A 87 3.52 8.60 17.23
N PRO A 88 2.57 9.08 18.04
CA PRO A 88 1.59 8.22 18.71
C PRO A 88 0.74 7.37 17.74
N LYS A 89 0.58 7.82 16.49
CA LYS A 89 -0.14 7.08 15.44
C LYS A 89 0.69 5.97 14.80
N ARG A 90 2.01 5.95 15.03
CA ARG A 90 2.97 5.00 14.47
C ARG A 90 3.95 4.54 15.55
N PRO A 91 3.46 3.79 16.55
CA PRO A 91 4.25 3.48 17.74
C PRO A 91 5.34 2.42 17.49
N TYR A 92 5.25 1.65 16.40
CA TYR A 92 6.16 0.55 16.12
C TYR A 92 7.30 1.00 15.23
N ASN A 93 8.54 0.79 15.67
CA ASN A 93 9.72 1.25 14.96
C ASN A 93 10.69 0.09 14.77
N VAL A 94 11.21 -0.03 13.55
CA VAL A 94 12.18 -1.06 13.17
C VAL A 94 13.35 -0.38 12.46
N ALA A 95 14.57 -0.70 12.85
CA ALA A 95 15.77 -0.17 12.23
C ALA A 95 16.42 -1.21 11.32
N LEU A 96 16.86 -0.79 10.13
CA LEU A 96 17.71 -1.57 9.25
C LEU A 96 19.09 -0.92 9.13
N GLU A 97 20.14 -1.70 8.95
CA GLU A 97 21.49 -1.18 8.75
C GLU A 97 21.60 -0.45 7.40
N ASP A 98 22.26 0.71 7.36
CA ASP A 98 22.38 1.55 6.16
C ASP A 98 23.10 0.82 5.02
N THR A 99 24.11 0.01 5.32
CA THR A 99 24.84 -0.85 4.37
C THR A 99 23.91 -1.89 3.75
N TYR A 100 23.18 -2.64 4.58
CA TYR A 100 22.19 -3.63 4.13
C TYR A 100 21.13 -2.99 3.23
N ILE A 101 20.61 -1.82 3.62
CA ILE A 101 19.63 -1.08 2.80
C ILE A 101 20.22 -0.75 1.44
N ARG A 102 21.44 -0.21 1.37
CA ARG A 102 22.04 0.19 0.09
C ARG A 102 22.24 -0.98 -0.86
N GLU A 103 22.67 -2.13 -0.32
CA GLU A 103 22.89 -3.35 -1.09
C GLU A 103 21.58 -3.98 -1.58
N HIS A 104 20.52 -3.90 -0.78
CA HIS A 104 19.26 -4.63 -1.02
C HIS A 104 18.07 -3.73 -1.37
N TRP A 105 18.30 -2.42 -1.59
CA TRP A 105 17.23 -1.42 -1.68
C TRP A 105 16.12 -1.82 -2.65
N ALA A 106 16.48 -2.23 -3.87
CA ALA A 106 15.52 -2.59 -4.91
C ALA A 106 14.65 -3.79 -4.50
N ALA A 107 15.24 -4.79 -3.83
CA ALA A 107 14.52 -5.96 -3.36
C ALA A 107 13.59 -5.59 -2.19
N ILE A 108 14.05 -4.76 -1.24
CA ILE A 108 13.24 -4.31 -0.10
C ILE A 108 12.04 -3.50 -0.60
N ASP A 109 12.25 -2.51 -1.48
CA ASP A 109 11.18 -1.67 -2.04
C ASP A 109 10.14 -2.52 -2.79
N ALA A 110 10.60 -3.44 -3.64
CA ALA A 110 9.71 -4.29 -4.42
C ALA A 110 8.89 -5.26 -3.53
N ILE A 111 9.52 -5.91 -2.55
CA ILE A 111 8.82 -6.81 -1.61
C ILE A 111 7.83 -6.02 -0.74
N CYS A 112 8.20 -4.84 -0.24
CA CYS A 112 7.31 -4.02 0.56
C CYS A 112 6.09 -3.57 -0.26
N ARG A 113 6.27 -3.13 -1.51
CA ARG A 113 5.16 -2.78 -2.41
C ARG A 113 4.25 -3.96 -2.69
N LEU A 114 4.81 -5.12 -3.02
CA LEU A 114 4.06 -6.36 -3.29
C LEU A 114 3.17 -6.76 -2.11
N ASN A 115 3.63 -6.51 -0.89
CA ASN A 115 2.92 -6.85 0.34
C ASN A 115 2.18 -5.68 0.99
N SER A 116 2.16 -4.50 0.36
CA SER A 116 1.55 -3.29 0.91
C SER A 116 2.10 -2.89 2.29
N ILE A 117 3.36 -3.22 2.57
CA ILE A 117 4.09 -2.81 3.77
C ILE A 117 4.65 -1.39 3.56
N PRO A 118 4.46 -0.47 4.52
CA PRO A 118 5.01 0.88 4.41
C PRO A 118 6.52 0.82 4.63
N PHE A 119 7.30 1.19 3.61
CA PHE A 119 8.76 1.29 3.70
C PHE A 119 9.20 2.75 3.84
N ASN A 120 8.74 3.40 4.91
CA ASN A 120 8.94 4.83 5.14
C ASN A 120 10.02 5.06 6.18
N ALA A 121 11.16 5.59 5.77
CA ALA A 121 12.20 6.02 6.70
C ALA A 121 11.73 7.27 7.45
N THR A 122 11.95 7.32 8.76
CA THR A 122 11.69 8.52 9.58
C THR A 122 12.73 9.62 9.34
N GLY A 123 13.86 9.25 8.70
CA GLY A 123 15.06 10.08 8.60
C GLY A 123 15.96 10.00 9.84
N GLU A 124 15.51 9.33 10.91
CA GLU A 124 16.34 9.07 12.09
C GLU A 124 17.41 8.03 11.78
N LYS A 125 18.61 8.30 12.28
CA LYS A 125 19.75 7.41 12.24
C LYS A 125 20.28 7.16 13.65
N ILE A 126 20.56 5.90 13.95
CA ILE A 126 21.17 5.49 15.23
C ILE A 126 22.58 5.00 14.92
N GLU A 127 23.57 5.61 15.56
CA GLU A 127 24.97 5.18 15.48
C GLU A 127 25.26 4.21 16.65
N SER A 128 25.17 2.91 16.39
CA SER A 128 25.40 1.88 17.39
C SER A 128 25.95 0.60 16.74
N GLY A 129 27.28 0.48 16.74
CA GLY A 129 27.99 -0.60 16.03
C GLY A 129 27.77 -0.58 14.52
N GLY A 130 27.35 0.56 13.96
CA GLY A 130 26.93 0.76 12.57
C GLY A 130 25.88 1.88 12.50
N THR A 131 25.58 2.34 11.28
CA THR A 131 24.54 3.35 11.04
C THR A 131 23.21 2.66 10.74
N TRP A 132 22.21 2.86 11.58
CA TRP A 132 20.90 2.24 11.47
C TRP A 132 19.84 3.25 11.07
N CYS A 133 19.11 3.00 9.98
CA CYS A 133 17.99 3.84 9.54
C CYS A 133 16.68 3.32 10.12
N VAL A 134 15.88 4.20 10.74
CA VAL A 134 14.63 3.85 11.42
C VAL A 134 13.42 3.99 10.50
N TYR A 135 12.51 3.02 10.58
CA TYR A 135 11.25 2.95 9.85
C TYR A 135 10.08 2.83 10.84
N GLU A 136 9.00 3.58 10.59
CA GLU A 136 7.82 3.65 11.47
C GLU A 136 6.60 2.95 10.89
N PHE A 137 5.85 2.26 11.74
CA PHE A 137 4.68 1.48 11.37
C PHE A 137 3.49 1.82 12.27
N ALA A 138 2.32 1.97 11.64
CA ALA A 138 1.05 2.12 12.36
C ALA A 138 0.57 0.78 12.95
N TRP A 139 0.79 -0.31 12.21
CA TRP A 139 0.32 -1.65 12.57
C TRP A 139 1.48 -2.52 13.04
N GLN A 140 1.28 -3.20 14.18
CA GLN A 140 2.30 -4.09 14.75
C GLN A 140 2.68 -5.21 13.79
N MET A 141 1.70 -5.76 13.05
CA MET A 141 1.93 -6.85 12.12
C MET A 141 2.87 -6.45 10.97
N ASP A 142 2.68 -5.25 10.40
CA ASP A 142 3.57 -4.72 9.35
C ASP A 142 5.02 -4.62 9.88
N ALA A 143 5.19 -4.17 11.13
CA ALA A 143 6.50 -4.08 11.77
C ALA A 143 7.13 -5.47 12.01
N ILE A 144 6.36 -6.47 12.48
CA ILE A 144 6.85 -7.85 12.67
C ILE A 144 7.29 -8.46 11.35
N LEU A 145 6.48 -8.34 10.31
CA LEU A 145 6.80 -8.89 8.99
C LEU A 145 8.03 -8.23 8.37
N PHE A 146 8.12 -6.90 8.50
CA PHE A 146 9.27 -6.13 8.02
C PHE A 146 10.56 -6.48 8.78
N TRP A 147 10.50 -6.48 10.11
CA TRP A 147 11.60 -6.88 10.99
C TRP A 147 12.11 -8.28 10.66
N HIS A 148 11.20 -9.25 10.62
CA HIS A 148 11.54 -10.66 10.40
C HIS A 148 12.19 -10.87 9.04
N ARG A 149 11.70 -10.20 7.99
CA ARG A 149 12.17 -10.42 6.63
C ARG A 149 13.50 -9.74 6.31
N PHE A 150 13.76 -8.55 6.85
CA PHE A 150 14.86 -7.69 6.42
C PHE A 150 15.99 -7.57 7.45
N GLN A 151 16.14 -8.56 8.34
CA GLN A 151 17.15 -8.56 9.40
C GLN A 151 17.09 -7.28 10.26
N GLY A 152 15.88 -6.77 10.49
CA GLY A 152 15.71 -5.54 11.22
C GLY A 152 15.98 -5.69 12.72
N ARG A 153 16.06 -4.57 13.41
CA ARG A 153 16.09 -4.50 14.87
C ARG A 153 14.87 -3.73 15.35
N TRP A 154 14.10 -4.32 16.26
CA TRP A 154 12.98 -3.61 16.84
C TRP A 154 13.49 -2.50 17.75
N LEU A 155 12.85 -1.34 17.75
CA LEU A 155 13.18 -0.25 18.66
C LEU A 155 12.10 -0.11 19.73
N ARG A 156 12.54 -0.10 20.99
CA ARG A 156 11.70 0.27 22.13
C ARG A 156 12.39 1.42 22.86
N GLY A 157 11.96 2.65 22.56
CA GLY A 157 12.76 3.82 22.93
C GLY A 157 14.09 3.78 22.17
N ASP A 158 15.20 3.84 22.91
CA ASP A 158 16.55 3.98 22.33
C ASP A 158 17.27 2.64 22.20
N GLU A 159 16.63 1.56 22.62
CA GLU A 159 17.23 0.24 22.73
C GLU A 159 16.75 -0.68 21.62
N PHE A 160 17.70 -1.44 21.06
CA PHE A 160 17.40 -2.53 20.16
C PHE A 160 16.83 -3.72 20.94
N HIS A 161 15.69 -4.20 20.46
CA HIS A 161 14.98 -5.34 21.02
C HIS A 161 14.79 -6.42 19.96
N TYR A 162 14.80 -7.67 20.40
CA TYR A 162 14.64 -8.85 19.56
C TYR A 162 13.41 -9.61 20.05
N PRO A 163 12.22 -9.28 19.55
CA PRO A 163 11.02 -10.04 19.90
C PRO A 163 11.17 -11.49 19.42
N GLU A 164 10.53 -12.41 20.12
CA GLU A 164 10.40 -13.78 19.62
C GLU A 164 9.52 -13.80 18.37
N THR A 165 9.96 -14.51 17.34
CA THR A 165 9.15 -14.68 16.13
C THR A 165 7.92 -15.55 16.44
N PRO A 166 6.69 -15.08 16.16
CA PRO A 166 5.50 -15.91 16.32
C PRO A 166 5.59 -17.17 15.46
N LYS A 167 5.19 -18.32 16.03
CA LYS A 167 5.29 -19.64 15.36
C LYS A 167 4.53 -19.72 14.03
N ASP A 168 3.41 -19.00 13.93
CA ASP A 168 2.50 -19.01 12.78
C ASP A 168 2.55 -17.70 11.99
N LEU A 169 3.69 -17.01 11.99
CA LEU A 169 3.84 -15.75 11.26
C LEU A 169 3.77 -16.02 9.73
N PRO A 170 2.78 -15.46 9.01
CA PRO A 170 2.69 -15.67 7.57
C PRO A 170 3.89 -15.05 6.85
N PRO A 171 4.51 -15.74 5.89
CA PRO A 171 5.63 -15.16 5.15
C PRO A 171 5.14 -14.06 4.22
N LEU A 172 6.03 -13.11 3.91
CA LEU A 172 5.78 -12.14 2.86
C LEU A 172 5.82 -12.81 1.49
N ARG A 173 4.98 -12.32 0.58
CA ARG A 173 5.07 -12.70 -0.83
C ARG A 173 6.43 -12.26 -1.36
N GLU A 174 7.14 -13.18 -1.98
CA GLU A 174 8.45 -12.95 -2.57
C GLU A 174 8.32 -12.61 -4.05
N LEU A 175 9.36 -11.99 -4.60
CA LEU A 175 9.47 -11.81 -6.04
C LEU A 175 9.72 -13.16 -6.72
N PRO A 176 9.11 -13.42 -7.90
CA PRO A 176 9.43 -14.62 -8.66
C PRO A 176 10.93 -14.62 -8.99
N ARG A 177 11.63 -15.70 -8.60
CA ARG A 177 12.99 -15.95 -9.07
C ARG A 177 12.88 -16.26 -10.55
N HIS A 178 13.17 -15.30 -11.41
CA HIS A 178 13.41 -15.60 -12.81
C HIS A 178 14.70 -16.43 -12.89
N PRO A 179 14.66 -17.68 -13.38
CA PRO A 179 15.89 -18.37 -13.72
C PRO A 179 16.57 -17.56 -14.83
N LEU A 180 17.85 -17.26 -14.61
CA LEU A 180 18.76 -16.72 -15.64
C LEU A 180 18.93 -17.73 -16.77
#